data_AF-A0A2U8VZR7-F1
#
_entry.id   AF-A0A2U8VZR7-F1
#
_cell.length_a   1.000
_cell.length_b   1.000
_cell.length_c   1.000
_cell.angle_alpha   90.00
_cell.angle_beta   90.00
_cell.angle_gamma   90.00
#
_symmetry.space_group_name_H-M   'P 1'
#
loop_
_entity.id
_entity.type
_entity.pdbx_description
1 polymer ?
#
loop_
_entity_poly.entity_id
_entity_poly.type
_entity_poly.pdbx_seq_one_letter_code
_entity_poly.pdbx_strand_id
1 'polypeptide(L)'
;MALRKAAHEAGRPSIALAVTLQFELSLRQKDVIGEWIKPTAEARAAISGAITAGAWVWEWGLMWSHIDAALRLAKPTSKSNGSEIAEHDLRLHPDVLAELPPCGVGPIVLDERSGLPWKKAHFSRTFRKIARAAGWPDAVWNMDSRAGAVSEAFEAGAAPADVMRTATHTQMATTMLYNRGAVVQSGLVAELRAQRRRAEQVKNGAR
;
A
#
# COMPACT_ATOMS: atom_id res chain seq x y z
N MET A 1 11.00 0.38 10.31
CA MET A 1 12.20 1.23 10.56
C MET A 1 13.53 0.70 9.98
N ALA A 2 13.89 -0.59 10.08
CA ALA A 2 15.20 -1.07 9.57
C ALA A 2 15.36 -1.02 8.04
N LEU A 3 14.35 -1.44 7.27
CA LEU A 3 14.40 -1.43 5.80
C LEU A 3 14.50 0.00 5.23
N ARG A 4 13.74 0.95 5.81
CA ARG A 4 13.76 2.36 5.42
C ARG A 4 15.19 2.91 5.56
N LYS A 5 15.79 2.75 6.73
CA LYS A 5 17.18 3.15 6.98
C LYS A 5 18.16 2.53 5.98
N ALA A 6 18.11 1.21 5.78
CA ALA A 6 19.00 0.52 4.84
C ALA A 6 18.81 0.98 3.39
N ALA A 7 17.58 1.33 2.99
CA ALA A 7 17.29 1.86 1.66
C ALA A 7 17.89 3.26 1.48
N HIS A 8 17.75 4.15 2.48
CA HIS A 8 18.38 5.46 2.50
C HIS A 8 19.92 5.37 2.44
N GLU A 9 20.53 4.51 3.27
CA GLU A 9 21.98 4.26 3.27
C GLU A 9 22.49 3.70 1.94
N ALA A 10 21.67 2.90 1.24
CA ALA A 10 21.99 2.38 -0.09
C ALA A 10 21.80 3.41 -1.23
N GLY A 11 21.37 4.64 -0.92
CA GLY A 11 21.04 5.66 -1.91
C GLY A 11 19.79 5.31 -2.73
N ARG A 12 18.86 4.54 -2.12
CA ARG A 12 17.63 4.03 -2.73
C ARG A 12 16.36 4.42 -1.93
N PRO A 13 16.15 5.70 -1.60
CA PRO A 13 14.98 6.15 -0.84
C PRO A 13 13.64 5.78 -1.48
N SER A 14 13.55 5.66 -2.81
CA SER A 14 12.32 5.23 -3.50
C SER A 14 11.88 3.81 -3.12
N ILE A 15 12.80 2.94 -2.69
CA ILE A 15 12.48 1.61 -2.16
C ILE A 15 11.79 1.75 -0.79
N ALA A 16 12.28 2.63 0.08
CA ALA A 16 11.65 2.91 1.36
C ALA A 16 10.22 3.42 1.15
N LEU A 17 10.07 4.47 0.34
CA LEU A 17 8.78 5.04 -0.01
C LEU A 17 7.80 4.00 -0.58
N ALA A 18 8.24 3.21 -1.56
CA ALA A 18 7.38 2.23 -2.20
C ALA A 18 6.91 1.12 -1.24
N VAL A 19 7.76 0.70 -0.30
CA VAL A 19 7.38 -0.29 0.72
C VAL A 19 6.42 0.33 1.72
N THR A 20 6.69 1.56 2.19
CA THR A 20 5.82 2.28 3.11
C THR A 20 4.43 2.49 2.50
N LEU A 21 4.34 2.94 1.25
CA LEU A 21 3.06 3.10 0.53
C LEU A 21 2.28 1.79 0.41
N GLN A 22 2.96 0.68 0.09
CA GLN A 22 2.31 -0.64 -0.01
C GLN A 22 1.82 -1.15 1.34
N PHE A 23 2.54 -0.85 2.41
CA PHE A 23 2.18 -1.25 3.77
C PHE A 23 1.03 -0.39 4.30
N GLU A 24 1.27 0.91 4.45
CA GLU A 24 0.34 1.87 5.05
C GLU A 24 -0.99 1.99 4.31
N LEU A 25 -0.93 1.98 2.98
CA LEU A 25 -2.11 2.17 2.13
C LEU A 25 -2.62 0.84 1.54
N SER A 26 -1.98 -0.27 1.92
CA SER A 26 -2.30 -1.60 1.39
C SER A 26 -2.32 -1.66 -0.14
N LEU A 27 -1.61 -0.80 -0.87
CA LEU A 27 -1.61 -0.79 -2.35
C LEU A 27 -0.80 -1.96 -2.93
N ARG A 28 -1.12 -2.39 -4.16
CA ARG A 28 -0.26 -3.37 -4.85
C ARG A 28 1.03 -2.71 -5.32
N GLN A 29 2.10 -3.49 -5.44
CA GLN A 29 3.37 -3.02 -6.03
C GLN A 29 3.13 -2.31 -7.37
N LYS A 30 2.32 -2.91 -8.26
CA LYS A 30 1.96 -2.32 -9.57
C LYS A 30 1.26 -0.96 -9.44
N ASP A 31 0.39 -0.75 -8.43
CA ASP A 31 -0.30 0.53 -8.23
C ASP A 31 0.64 1.62 -7.70
N VAL A 32 1.78 1.22 -7.11
CA VAL A 32 2.79 2.11 -6.55
C VAL A 32 3.88 2.43 -7.57
N ILE A 33 4.60 1.41 -8.05
CA ILE A 33 5.76 1.60 -8.95
C ILE A 33 5.39 1.59 -10.44
N GLY A 34 4.15 1.20 -10.75
CA GLY A 34 3.65 1.01 -12.10
C GLY A 34 4.09 -0.28 -12.77
N GLU A 35 3.74 -0.39 -14.04
CA GLU A 35 4.15 -1.48 -14.92
C GLU A 35 4.54 -0.93 -16.28
N TRP A 36 5.59 -1.53 -16.85
CA TRP A 36 6.00 -1.26 -18.23
C TRP A 36 5.40 -2.35 -19.12
N ILE A 37 4.53 -1.93 -20.04
CA ILE A 37 3.92 -2.82 -21.04
C ILE A 37 4.45 -2.51 -22.43
N LYS A 38 4.40 -3.50 -23.32
CA LYS A 38 4.70 -3.32 -24.75
C LYS A 38 3.40 -3.44 -25.54
N PRO A 39 2.68 -2.33 -25.78
CA PRO A 39 1.46 -2.35 -26.58
C PRO A 39 1.75 -2.69 -28.04
N THR A 40 0.71 -3.08 -28.80
CA THR A 40 0.81 -3.20 -30.26
C THR A 40 1.05 -1.82 -30.90
N ALA A 41 1.44 -1.80 -32.17
CA ALA A 41 1.70 -0.55 -32.88
C ALA A 41 0.44 0.35 -32.92
N GLU A 42 -0.72 -0.26 -33.16
CA GLU A 42 -2.02 0.41 -33.23
C GLU A 42 -2.42 0.97 -31.85
N ALA A 43 -2.33 0.15 -30.80
CA ALA A 43 -2.62 0.59 -29.44
C ALA A 43 -1.66 1.70 -28.99
N ARG A 44 -0.38 1.62 -29.35
CA ARG A 44 0.61 2.66 -29.04
C ARG A 44 0.29 3.98 -29.73
N ALA A 45 -0.18 3.96 -30.97
CA ALA A 45 -0.55 5.17 -31.71
C ALA A 45 -1.74 5.92 -31.07
N ALA A 46 -2.60 5.21 -30.34
CA ALA A 46 -3.72 5.79 -29.62
C ALA A 46 -3.35 6.37 -28.23
N ILE A 47 -2.15 6.07 -27.71
CA ILE A 47 -1.70 6.53 -26.39
C ILE A 47 -1.01 7.88 -26.53
N SER A 48 -1.55 8.91 -25.87
CA SER A 48 -0.94 10.24 -25.78
C SER A 48 -0.56 10.58 -24.34
N GLY A 49 0.55 11.29 -24.15
CA GLY A 49 0.99 11.79 -22.84
C GLY A 49 1.55 10.73 -21.87
N ALA A 50 1.68 9.48 -22.29
CA ALA A 50 2.24 8.43 -21.45
C ALA A 50 3.78 8.50 -21.38
N ILE A 51 4.33 8.02 -20.27
CA ILE A 51 5.77 7.88 -20.09
C ILE A 51 6.24 6.67 -20.90
N THR A 52 7.25 6.88 -21.75
CA THR A 52 7.73 5.83 -22.67
C THR A 52 9.23 5.58 -22.54
N ALA A 53 9.63 4.34 -22.82
CA ALA A 53 11.01 3.91 -22.93
C ALA A 53 11.14 3.05 -24.19
N GLY A 54 11.35 3.70 -25.33
CA GLY A 54 11.30 3.06 -26.65
C GLY A 54 9.89 2.56 -26.98
N ALA A 55 9.76 1.25 -27.22
CA ALA A 55 8.47 0.60 -27.49
C ALA A 55 7.63 0.35 -26.23
N TRP A 56 8.19 0.59 -25.04
CA TRP A 56 7.50 0.36 -23.78
C TRP A 56 6.74 1.61 -23.32
N VAL A 57 5.56 1.39 -22.76
CA VAL A 57 4.71 2.42 -22.16
C VAL A 57 4.55 2.08 -20.68
N TRP A 58 4.68 3.08 -19.81
CA TRP A 58 4.49 2.93 -18.38
C TRP A 58 3.06 3.31 -17.99
N GLU A 59 2.45 2.49 -17.15
CA GLU A 59 1.07 2.63 -16.67
C GLU A 59 0.92 2.22 -15.20
N TRP A 60 -0.26 2.52 -14.64
CA TRP A 60 -0.72 2.14 -13.29
C TRP A 60 0.03 2.66 -12.07
N GLY A 61 1.22 3.23 -12.18
CA GLY A 61 1.93 3.70 -11.00
C GLY A 61 1.31 4.93 -10.34
N LEU A 62 1.84 5.29 -9.18
CA LEU A 62 1.39 6.43 -8.41
C LEU A 62 1.92 7.73 -9.04
N MET A 63 1.03 8.67 -9.30
CA MET A 63 1.29 9.99 -9.87
C MET A 63 0.98 11.06 -8.84
N TRP A 64 1.70 12.19 -8.90
CA TRP A 64 1.40 13.36 -8.07
C TRP A 64 -0.02 13.89 -8.26
N SER A 65 -0.60 13.72 -9.45
CA SER A 65 -1.99 14.07 -9.74
C SER A 65 -3.04 13.25 -8.96
N HIS A 66 -2.65 12.14 -8.32
CA HIS A 66 -3.56 11.40 -7.45
C HIS A 66 -3.63 11.98 -6.03
N ILE A 67 -2.75 12.91 -5.66
CA ILE A 67 -2.73 13.54 -4.34
C ILE A 67 -3.20 14.98 -4.50
N ASP A 68 -4.26 15.34 -3.79
CA ASP A 68 -4.77 16.72 -3.79
C ASP A 68 -4.00 17.62 -2.79
N ALA A 69 -4.31 18.93 -2.82
CA ALA A 69 -3.71 19.91 -1.92
C ALA A 69 -4.03 19.67 -0.44
N ALA A 70 -5.07 18.89 -0.12
CA ALA A 70 -5.45 18.50 1.23
C ALA A 70 -4.80 17.18 1.67
N LEU A 71 -3.85 16.65 0.88
CA LEU A 71 -3.16 15.37 1.10
C LEU A 71 -4.11 14.16 1.09
N ARG A 72 -5.22 14.25 0.32
CA ARG A 72 -6.05 13.08 0.01
C ARG A 72 -5.50 12.41 -1.23
N LEU A 73 -5.18 11.13 -1.10
CA LEU A 73 -4.83 10.28 -2.22
C LEU A 73 -6.11 9.64 -2.77
N ALA A 74 -6.32 9.73 -4.08
CA ALA A 74 -7.35 9.01 -4.82
C ALA A 74 -6.71 8.24 -5.99
N LYS A 75 -6.59 6.92 -5.86
CA LYS A 75 -5.87 6.08 -6.82
C LYS A 75 -6.79 5.03 -7.46
N PRO A 76 -7.09 5.13 -8.77
CA PRO A 76 -7.71 4.04 -9.52
C PRO A 76 -6.81 2.80 -9.50
N THR A 77 -7.36 1.66 -9.08
CA THR A 77 -6.55 0.45 -8.84
C THR A 77 -6.45 -0.46 -10.06
N SER A 78 -5.28 -1.06 -10.28
CA SER A 78 -5.04 -1.99 -11.39
C SER A 78 -5.81 -3.29 -11.27
N LYS A 79 -6.14 -3.74 -10.05
CA LYS A 79 -6.87 -4.99 -9.82
C LYS A 79 -8.29 -4.93 -10.39
N SER A 80 -8.95 -3.80 -10.23
CA SER A 80 -10.31 -3.55 -10.72
C SER A 80 -10.31 -2.95 -12.13
N ASN A 81 -9.15 -2.90 -12.80
CA ASN A 81 -8.97 -2.18 -14.05
C ASN A 81 -9.49 -0.72 -13.98
N GLY A 82 -9.23 -0.05 -12.86
CA GLY A 82 -9.60 1.36 -12.64
C GLY A 82 -11.01 1.63 -12.16
N SER A 83 -11.90 0.61 -12.07
CA SER A 83 -13.27 0.83 -11.60
C SER A 83 -13.41 1.11 -10.11
N GLU A 84 -12.46 0.66 -9.28
CA GLU A 84 -12.36 0.97 -7.86
C GLU A 84 -11.25 2.00 -7.64
N ILE A 85 -11.53 2.98 -6.78
CA ILE A 85 -10.60 4.02 -6.36
C ILE A 85 -10.22 3.77 -4.90
N ALA A 86 -8.93 3.59 -4.64
CA ALA A 86 -8.39 3.55 -3.28
C ALA A 86 -8.21 4.99 -2.79
N GLU A 87 -8.93 5.35 -1.73
CA GLU A 87 -8.91 6.69 -1.13
C GLU A 87 -8.27 6.65 0.26
N HIS A 88 -7.30 7.53 0.49
CA HIS A 88 -6.57 7.63 1.76
C HIS A 88 -6.30 9.08 2.14
N ASP A 89 -6.51 9.42 3.41
CA ASP A 89 -6.05 10.69 3.97
C ASP A 89 -4.61 10.52 4.46
N LEU A 90 -3.63 11.05 3.72
CA LEU A 90 -2.22 10.84 4.01
C LEU A 90 -1.77 11.50 5.31
N ARG A 91 -2.56 12.43 5.88
CA ARG A 91 -2.29 13.02 7.20
C ARG A 91 -2.37 11.99 8.33
N LEU A 92 -3.08 10.90 8.10
CA LEU A 92 -3.18 9.76 9.03
C LEU A 92 -2.02 8.77 8.89
N HIS A 93 -1.14 8.96 7.89
CA HIS A 93 -0.02 8.09 7.58
C HIS A 93 1.31 8.88 7.66
N PRO A 94 1.76 9.26 8.87
CA PRO A 94 2.96 10.09 9.05
C PRO A 94 4.22 9.46 8.45
N ASP A 95 4.28 8.13 8.43
CA ASP A 95 5.39 7.39 7.82
C ASP A 95 5.43 7.53 6.29
N VAL A 96 4.27 7.64 5.62
CA VAL A 96 4.21 7.95 4.18
C VAL A 96 4.70 9.38 3.96
N LEU A 97 4.22 10.34 4.74
CA LEU A 97 4.62 11.75 4.61
C LEU A 97 6.12 11.95 4.80
N ALA A 98 6.73 11.23 5.74
CA ALA A 98 8.16 11.29 5.99
C ALA A 98 9.02 10.76 4.84
N GLU A 99 8.47 9.90 3.98
CA GLU A 99 9.17 9.33 2.82
C GLU A 99 8.84 10.03 1.50
N LEU A 100 7.81 10.89 1.48
CA LEU A 100 7.42 11.59 0.25
C LEU A 100 8.55 12.55 -0.18
N PRO A 101 8.94 12.51 -1.47
CA PRO A 101 9.83 13.53 -2.01
C PRO A 101 9.11 14.88 -2.09
N PRO A 102 9.84 15.97 -2.33
CA PRO A 102 9.22 17.26 -2.64
C PRO A 102 8.16 17.12 -3.74
N CYS A 103 7.06 17.85 -3.57
CA CYS A 103 5.95 17.84 -4.52
C CYS A 103 6.45 18.14 -5.94
N GLY A 104 5.94 17.39 -6.92
CA GLY A 104 6.39 17.47 -8.30
C GLY A 104 5.28 17.16 -9.29
N VAL A 105 5.68 16.89 -10.53
CA VAL A 105 4.79 16.49 -11.62
C VAL A 105 5.20 15.11 -12.10
N GLY A 106 4.21 14.25 -12.39
CA GLY A 106 4.47 12.91 -12.91
C GLY A 106 4.52 11.84 -11.81
N PRO A 107 5.30 10.76 -12.01
CA PRO A 107 5.36 9.63 -11.08
C PRO A 107 6.02 10.00 -9.76
N ILE A 108 5.50 9.44 -8.67
CA ILE A 108 6.04 9.68 -7.33
C ILE A 108 7.27 8.78 -7.07
N VAL A 109 7.24 7.53 -7.56
CA VAL A 109 8.29 6.54 -7.30
C VAL A 109 9.16 6.35 -8.55
N LEU A 110 10.35 6.93 -8.52
CA LEU A 110 11.34 6.86 -9.61
C LEU A 110 12.59 6.09 -9.17
N ASP A 111 13.25 5.43 -10.11
CA ASP A 111 14.58 4.85 -9.90
C ASP A 111 15.61 5.97 -9.92
N GLU A 112 16.32 6.15 -8.80
CA GLU A 112 17.27 7.24 -8.60
C GLU A 112 18.40 7.25 -9.64
N ARG A 113 18.71 6.10 -10.24
CA ARG A 113 19.78 6.01 -11.25
C ARG A 113 19.33 6.41 -12.64
N SER A 114 18.09 6.08 -13.01
CA SER A 114 17.59 6.31 -14.36
C SER A 114 16.70 7.55 -14.48
N GLY A 115 16.16 8.05 -13.35
CA GLY A 115 15.13 9.09 -13.35
C GLY A 115 13.79 8.62 -13.92
N LEU A 116 13.66 7.33 -14.24
CA LEU A 116 12.46 6.74 -14.82
C LEU A 116 11.73 5.87 -13.78
N PRO A 117 10.43 5.60 -13.99
CA PRO A 117 9.74 4.63 -13.16
C PRO A 117 10.40 3.25 -13.17
N TRP A 118 10.36 2.60 -12.01
CA TRP A 118 10.99 1.30 -11.83
C TRP A 118 10.44 0.23 -12.77
N LYS A 119 11.34 -0.61 -13.29
CA LYS A 119 10.94 -1.91 -13.88
C LYS A 119 10.74 -2.93 -12.77
N LYS A 120 9.63 -3.68 -12.79
CA LYS A 120 9.28 -4.71 -11.80
C LYS A 120 10.46 -5.60 -11.39
N ALA A 121 11.13 -6.23 -12.36
CA ALA A 121 12.26 -7.13 -12.08
C ALA A 121 13.47 -6.40 -11.46
N HIS A 122 13.73 -5.15 -11.86
CA HIS A 122 14.80 -4.34 -11.27
C HIS A 122 14.47 -3.95 -9.83
N PHE A 123 13.23 -3.54 -9.58
CA PHE A 123 12.73 -3.20 -8.25
C PHE A 123 12.85 -4.39 -7.30
N SER A 124 12.31 -5.56 -7.67
CA SER A 124 12.34 -6.76 -6.82
C SER A 124 13.77 -7.18 -6.45
N ARG A 125 14.71 -7.14 -7.39
CA ARG A 125 16.13 -7.44 -7.11
C ARG A 125 16.75 -6.43 -6.15
N THR A 126 16.44 -5.14 -6.33
CA THR A 126 16.99 -4.07 -5.49
C THR A 126 16.42 -4.12 -4.08
N PHE A 127 15.10 -4.29 -3.96
CA PHE A 127 14.43 -4.56 -2.70
C PHE A 127 15.07 -5.73 -1.97
N ARG A 128 15.28 -6.88 -2.64
CA ARG A 128 15.84 -8.06 -1.96
C ARG A 128 17.25 -7.83 -1.41
N LYS A 129 18.09 -7.07 -2.13
CA LYS A 129 19.43 -6.70 -1.65
C LYS A 129 19.34 -5.84 -0.39
N ILE A 130 18.48 -4.82 -0.40
CA ILE A 130 18.30 -3.91 0.73
C ILE A 130 17.66 -4.63 1.92
N ALA A 131 16.67 -5.49 1.68
CA ALA A 131 16.01 -6.28 2.70
C ALA A 131 17.00 -7.23 3.40
N ARG A 132 17.93 -7.86 2.66
CA ARG A 132 19.01 -8.67 3.26
C ARG A 132 19.95 -7.81 4.12
N ALA A 133 20.33 -6.62 3.64
CA ALA A 133 21.14 -5.68 4.42
C ALA A 133 20.42 -5.21 5.69
N ALA A 134 19.09 -5.11 5.66
CA ALA A 134 18.24 -4.81 6.80
C ALA A 134 17.96 -6.04 7.70
N GLY A 135 18.55 -7.21 7.41
CA GLY A 135 18.39 -8.44 8.19
C GLY A 135 17.06 -9.18 7.95
N TRP A 136 16.31 -8.85 6.91
CA TRP A 136 15.03 -9.52 6.63
C TRP A 136 15.25 -10.91 6.04
N PRO A 137 14.50 -11.94 6.47
CA PRO A 137 14.55 -13.26 5.88
C PRO A 137 14.24 -13.26 4.37
N ASP A 138 14.83 -14.19 3.63
CA ASP A 138 14.62 -14.34 2.18
C ASP A 138 13.19 -14.77 1.81
N ALA A 139 12.49 -15.39 2.76
CA ALA A 139 11.09 -15.76 2.62
C ALA A 139 10.14 -14.54 2.63
N VAL A 140 10.58 -13.36 3.10
CA VAL A 140 9.78 -12.13 3.09
C VAL A 140 9.94 -11.43 1.74
N TRP A 141 8.87 -11.36 0.97
CA TRP A 141 8.82 -10.77 -0.36
C TRP A 141 8.18 -9.39 -0.28
N ASN A 142 8.45 -8.51 -1.25
CA ASN A 142 7.86 -7.17 -1.23
C ASN A 142 6.32 -7.17 -1.30
N MET A 143 5.72 -8.16 -1.97
CA MET A 143 4.25 -8.26 -1.97
C MET A 143 3.68 -8.65 -0.60
N ASP A 144 4.47 -9.25 0.28
CA ASP A 144 4.04 -9.59 1.63
C ASP A 144 3.86 -8.34 2.50
N SER A 145 4.41 -7.18 2.09
CA SER A 145 4.18 -5.91 2.80
C SER A 145 2.68 -5.57 2.85
N ARG A 146 1.92 -5.85 1.78
CA ARG A 146 0.46 -5.68 1.78
C ARG A 146 -0.24 -6.71 2.68
N ALA A 147 0.25 -7.96 2.74
CA ALA A 147 -0.29 -8.98 3.61
C ALA A 147 0.00 -8.69 5.11
N GLY A 148 1.17 -8.12 5.40
CA GLY A 148 1.58 -7.72 6.74
C GLY A 148 0.68 -6.62 7.32
N ALA A 149 0.34 -5.60 6.52
CA ALA A 149 -0.59 -4.54 6.94
C ALA A 149 -1.98 -5.09 7.29
N VAL A 150 -2.47 -6.07 6.53
CA VAL A 150 -3.73 -6.76 6.82
C VAL A 150 -3.66 -7.53 8.15
N SER A 151 -2.56 -8.23 8.40
CA SER A 151 -2.35 -8.94 9.67
C SER A 151 -2.22 -8.00 10.85
N GLU A 152 -1.45 -6.91 10.75
CA GLU A 152 -1.33 -5.90 11.81
C GLU A 152 -2.67 -5.26 12.13
N ALA A 153 -3.48 -4.90 11.12
CA ALA A 153 -4.80 -4.33 11.34
C ALA A 153 -5.72 -5.30 12.11
N PHE A 154 -5.66 -6.60 11.83
CA PHE A 154 -6.39 -7.61 12.60
C PHE A 154 -5.88 -7.74 14.04
N GLU A 155 -4.57 -7.71 14.25
CA GLU A 155 -3.93 -7.74 15.57
C GLU A 155 -4.26 -6.50 16.40
N ALA A 156 -4.36 -5.32 15.75
CA ALA A 156 -4.81 -4.07 16.35
C ALA A 156 -6.33 -4.02 16.62
N GLY A 157 -7.07 -5.09 16.28
CA GLY A 157 -8.49 -5.21 16.59
C GLY A 157 -9.43 -4.55 15.57
N ALA A 158 -8.93 -4.15 14.39
CA ALA A 158 -9.77 -3.54 13.35
C ALA A 158 -10.87 -4.50 12.89
N ALA A 159 -12.05 -3.96 12.59
CA ALA A 159 -13.16 -4.76 12.11
C ALA A 159 -12.83 -5.38 10.74
N PRO A 160 -13.15 -6.66 10.50
CA PRO A 160 -12.82 -7.34 9.24
C PRO A 160 -13.30 -6.63 7.97
N ALA A 161 -14.42 -5.91 8.04
CA ALA A 161 -14.97 -5.13 6.93
C ALA A 161 -14.11 -3.90 6.57
N ASP A 162 -13.51 -3.25 7.57
CA ASP A 162 -12.64 -2.09 7.36
C ASP A 162 -11.28 -2.54 6.80
N VAL A 163 -10.74 -3.64 7.32
CA VAL A 163 -9.53 -4.29 6.78
C VAL A 163 -9.73 -4.74 5.33
N MET A 164 -10.90 -5.29 5.00
CA MET A 164 -11.24 -5.71 3.64
C MET A 164 -11.29 -4.53 2.65
N ARG A 165 -11.83 -3.38 3.09
CA ARG A 165 -11.92 -2.15 2.30
C ARG A 165 -10.54 -1.55 2.06
N THR A 166 -9.71 -1.41 3.10
CA THR A 166 -8.33 -0.92 2.99
C THR A 166 -7.49 -1.85 2.10
N ALA A 167 -7.65 -3.16 2.25
CA ALA A 167 -6.93 -4.14 1.46
C ALA A 167 -7.55 -4.43 0.09
N THR A 168 -8.52 -3.66 -0.42
CA THR A 168 -9.17 -3.85 -1.74
C THR A 168 -9.45 -5.33 -2.09
N HIS A 169 -9.91 -6.09 -1.10
CA HIS A 169 -10.30 -7.49 -1.26
C HIS A 169 -11.80 -7.53 -1.53
N THR A 170 -12.20 -8.12 -2.66
CA THR A 170 -13.61 -8.27 -3.04
C THR A 170 -14.28 -9.46 -2.35
N GLN A 171 -13.50 -10.39 -1.79
CA GLN A 171 -14.00 -11.56 -1.06
C GLN A 171 -13.44 -11.60 0.36
N MET A 172 -14.34 -11.71 1.34
CA MET A 172 -14.00 -11.74 2.77
C MET A 172 -13.16 -12.97 3.15
N ALA A 173 -13.31 -14.08 2.42
CA ALA A 173 -12.51 -15.30 2.60
C ALA A 173 -11.00 -15.05 2.41
N THR A 174 -10.62 -14.19 1.46
CA THR A 174 -9.20 -13.85 1.21
C THR A 174 -8.62 -13.01 2.35
N THR A 175 -9.43 -12.17 2.98
CA THR A 175 -9.02 -11.34 4.12
C THR A 175 -8.93 -12.17 5.41
N MET A 176 -9.86 -13.12 5.61
CA MET A 176 -9.90 -14.00 6.79
C MET A 176 -8.71 -14.97 6.88
N LEU A 177 -8.03 -15.29 5.77
CA LEU A 177 -6.78 -16.08 5.78
C LEU A 177 -5.65 -15.42 6.59
N TYR A 178 -5.72 -14.11 6.78
CA TYR A 178 -4.74 -13.31 7.53
C TYR A 178 -5.15 -13.08 8.99
N ASN A 179 -6.35 -13.51 9.40
CA ASN A 179 -6.81 -13.46 10.78
C ASN A 179 -6.19 -14.62 11.58
N ARG A 180 -4.91 -14.47 11.96
CA ARG A 180 -4.21 -15.44 12.83
C ARG A 180 -4.52 -15.25 14.32
N GLY A 181 -5.30 -14.21 14.67
CA GLY A 181 -5.60 -13.77 16.04
C GLY A 181 -7.05 -14.01 16.47
N ALA A 182 -7.64 -15.16 16.15
CA ALA A 182 -9.03 -15.50 16.54
C ALA A 182 -9.31 -15.36 18.05
N VAL A 183 -8.28 -15.46 18.90
CA VAL A 183 -8.36 -15.29 20.37
C VAL A 183 -8.39 -13.82 20.79
N VAL A 184 -7.67 -12.92 20.09
CA VAL A 184 -7.66 -11.48 20.39
C VAL A 184 -9.01 -10.86 20.02
N GLN A 185 -9.58 -11.29 18.89
CA GLN A 185 -10.90 -10.86 18.42
C GLN A 185 -12.04 -11.35 19.33
N SER A 186 -11.96 -12.57 19.87
CA SER A 186 -12.96 -13.07 20.83
C SER A 186 -12.89 -12.32 22.16
N GLY A 187 -11.70 -11.91 22.60
CA GLY A 187 -11.49 -11.03 23.76
C GLY A 187 -12.11 -9.64 23.55
N LEU A 188 -11.84 -9.00 22.42
CA LEU A 188 -12.42 -7.69 22.05
C LEU A 188 -13.95 -7.73 21.95
N VAL A 189 -14.51 -8.79 21.36
CA VAL A 189 -15.97 -8.99 21.32
C VAL A 189 -16.54 -9.22 22.73
N ALA A 190 -15.83 -9.97 23.60
CA ALA A 190 -16.26 -10.15 24.98
C ALA A 190 -16.22 -8.83 25.77
N GLU A 191 -15.21 -7.99 25.56
CA GLU A 191 -15.09 -6.67 26.17
C GLU A 191 -16.16 -5.70 25.67
N LEU A 192 -16.40 -5.62 24.36
CA LEU A 192 -17.46 -4.80 23.78
C LEU A 192 -18.86 -5.23 24.28
N ARG A 193 -19.10 -6.55 24.41
CA ARG A 193 -20.33 -7.09 25.03
C ARG A 193 -20.41 -6.79 26.52
N ALA A 194 -19.29 -6.75 27.24
CA ALA A 194 -19.26 -6.36 28.65
C ALA A 194 -19.53 -4.86 28.82
N GLN A 195 -18.93 -4.01 27.98
CA GLN A 195 -19.16 -2.55 27.96
C GLN A 195 -20.62 -2.22 27.64
N ARG A 196 -21.22 -2.89 26.65
CA ARG A 196 -22.65 -2.73 26.34
C ARG A 196 -23.55 -3.14 27.51
N ARG A 197 -23.26 -4.27 28.18
CA ARG A 197 -24.02 -4.71 29.37
C ARG A 197 -23.89 -3.73 30.53
N ARG A 198 -22.72 -3.14 30.76
CA ARG A 198 -22.52 -2.09 31.77
C ARG A 198 -23.30 -0.82 31.42
N ALA A 199 -23.29 -0.41 30.16
CA ALA A 199 -24.07 0.76 29.70
C ALA A 199 -25.59 0.55 29.82
N GLU A 200 -26.07 -0.67 29.57
CA GLU A 200 -27.50 -1.03 29.73
C GLU A 200 -27.91 -1.12 31.22
N GLN A 201 -27.03 -1.60 32.11
CA GLN A 201 -27.26 -1.59 33.57
C GLN A 201 -27.31 -0.19 34.16
N VAL A 202 -26.44 0.73 33.71
CA VAL A 202 -26.46 2.15 34.12
C VAL A 202 -27.75 2.84 33.65
N LYS A 203 -28.26 2.50 32.46
CA LYS A 203 -29.56 3.01 31.98
C LYS A 203 -30.76 2.46 32.76
N ASN A 204 -30.72 1.21 33.22
CA ASN A 204 -31.82 0.60 33.96
C ASN A 204 -31.80 0.91 35.48
N GLY A 205 -30.66 1.30 36.04
CA GLY A 205 -30.54 1.72 37.45
C GLY A 205 -30.83 3.21 37.70
N ALA A 206 -31.07 3.99 36.65
CA ALA A 206 -31.45 5.41 36.70
C ALA A 206 -32.97 5.63 36.53
N ARG A 207 -33.78 4.60 36.80
CA ARG A 207 -35.23 4.62 36.65
C ARG A 207 -35.94 4.22 37.94
#